data_AF-A0A7K4PQ79-F1
#
_entry.id   AF-A0A7K4PQ79-F1
#
_cell.length_a   1.000
_cell.length_b   1.000
_cell.length_c   1.000
_cell.angle_alpha   90.00
_cell.angle_beta   90.00
_cell.angle_gamma   90.00
#
_symmetry.space_group_name_H-M   'P 1'
#
loop_
_entity.id
_entity.type
_entity.pdbx_description
1 polymer ?
#
loop_
_entity_poly.entity_id
_entity_poly.type
_entity_poly.pdbx_seq_one_letter_code
_entity_poly.pdbx_strand_id
1 'polypeptide(L)'
;AALVERKINLLPFRELKEKGLFTIKHLAGSHSEVLLCRLGEVCLAVTSKVTNLRSKVSCSAIVTLGELFVTLKKDMDSEVARVLLQTVSNSPEFVQKAGSQTLGFMVENVTPARAMTALTDMGVNSRPAPVRECAAQLLLSLVERIGVTQLAGTPRAERLPHVAGKLAQDCHKDT
;
A
#
# COMPACT_ATOMS: atom_id res chain seq x y z
N ALA A 1 28.20 -20.51 17.37
CA ALA A 1 27.83 -19.12 17.73
C ALA A 1 28.73 -18.09 17.06
N ALA A 2 30.05 -18.06 17.33
CA ALA A 2 30.97 -17.03 16.81
C ALA A 2 31.10 -16.94 15.27
N LEU A 3 30.93 -18.05 14.55
CA LEU A 3 30.97 -18.06 13.08
C LEU A 3 29.71 -17.42 12.44
N VAL A 4 28.57 -17.50 13.15
CA VAL A 4 27.29 -16.92 12.70
C VAL A 4 27.31 -15.41 12.93
N GLU A 5 27.80 -14.95 14.08
CA GLU A 5 27.98 -13.51 14.35
C GLU A 5 28.98 -12.84 13.40
N ARG A 6 30.13 -13.49 13.11
CA ARG A 6 31.08 -12.99 12.11
C ARG A 6 30.47 -12.88 10.71
N LYS A 7 29.62 -13.83 10.34
CA LYS A 7 28.93 -13.84 9.04
C LYS A 7 27.81 -12.79 8.98
N ILE A 8 27.18 -12.44 10.10
CA ILE A 8 26.19 -11.35 10.18
C ILE A 8 26.85 -9.98 10.03
N ASN A 9 28.03 -9.79 10.65
CA ASN A 9 28.77 -8.52 10.61
C ASN A 9 29.49 -8.21 9.29
N LEU A 10 29.61 -9.19 8.38
CA LEU A 10 30.26 -9.05 7.08
C LEU A 10 29.28 -8.92 5.91
N LEU A 11 27.97 -9.04 6.16
CA LEU A 11 26.98 -8.87 5.10
C LEU A 11 26.94 -7.40 4.70
N PRO A 12 27.05 -7.07 3.39
CA PRO A 12 26.77 -5.73 2.90
C PRO A 12 25.47 -5.23 3.50
N PHE A 13 25.43 -3.95 3.91
CA PHE A 13 24.25 -3.32 4.50
C PHE A 13 22.95 -3.53 3.70
N ARG A 14 23.07 -3.71 2.38
CA ARG A 14 21.98 -4.09 1.46
C ARG A 14 21.41 -5.49 1.77
N GLU A 15 22.26 -6.49 1.96
CA GLU A 15 21.85 -7.87 2.23
C GLU A 15 21.18 -8.01 3.60
N LEU A 16 21.60 -7.21 4.58
CA LEU A 16 20.92 -7.13 5.87
C LEU A 16 19.49 -6.59 5.74
N LYS A 17 19.28 -5.57 4.88
CA LYS A 17 17.93 -5.04 4.60
C LYS A 17 17.04 -6.08 3.92
N GLU A 18 17.56 -6.82 2.94
CA GLU A 18 16.80 -7.88 2.26
C GLU A 18 16.43 -9.01 3.22
N LYS A 19 17.35 -9.43 4.08
CA LYS A 19 17.08 -10.41 5.14
C LYS A 19 15.99 -9.93 6.10
N GLY A 20 16.06 -8.66 6.52
CA GLY A 20 15.02 -8.06 7.38
C GLY A 20 13.63 -8.10 6.73
N LEU A 21 13.53 -7.73 5.46
CA LEU A 21 12.27 -7.81 4.70
C LEU A 21 11.75 -9.24 4.59
N PHE A 22 12.64 -10.20 4.33
CA PHE A 22 12.29 -11.61 4.30
C PHE A 22 11.77 -12.11 5.66
N THR A 23 12.42 -11.71 6.77
CA THR A 23 11.98 -12.05 8.12
C THR A 23 10.58 -11.48 8.41
N ILE A 24 10.30 -10.24 7.99
CA ILE A 24 8.97 -9.64 8.14
C ILE A 24 7.92 -10.47 7.41
N LYS A 25 8.19 -10.85 6.15
CA LYS A 25 7.27 -11.73 5.39
C LYS A 25 7.03 -13.06 6.08
N HIS A 26 8.10 -13.71 6.55
CA HIS A 26 7.99 -14.98 7.25
C HIS A 26 7.16 -14.84 8.52
N LEU A 27 7.41 -13.83 9.34
CA LEU A 27 6.67 -13.56 10.57
C LEU A 27 5.20 -13.28 10.28
N ALA A 28 4.87 -12.54 9.22
CA ALA A 28 3.49 -12.30 8.85
C ALA A 28 2.72 -13.60 8.61
N GLY A 29 3.35 -14.59 7.96
CA GLY A 29 2.71 -15.88 7.66
C GLY A 29 2.73 -16.91 8.80
N SER A 30 3.61 -16.77 9.79
CA SER A 30 3.82 -17.80 10.85
C SER A 30 3.50 -17.33 12.27
N HIS A 31 3.72 -16.04 12.55
CA HIS A 31 3.66 -15.42 13.87
C HIS A 31 3.19 -13.95 13.73
N SER A 32 2.02 -13.76 13.13
CA SER A 32 1.51 -12.42 12.79
C SER A 32 1.36 -11.53 14.02
N GLU A 33 1.03 -12.10 15.17
CA GLU A 33 0.88 -11.42 16.45
C GLU A 33 2.10 -10.57 16.83
N VAL A 34 3.31 -11.03 16.49
CA VAL A 34 4.57 -10.31 16.75
C VAL A 34 4.63 -9.01 15.94
N LEU A 35 4.15 -9.04 14.69
CA LEU A 35 4.08 -7.85 13.84
C LEU A 35 2.95 -6.93 14.27
N LEU A 36 1.79 -7.48 14.64
CA LEU A 36 0.61 -6.71 15.01
C LEU A 36 0.87 -5.81 16.22
N CYS A 37 1.65 -6.26 17.21
CA CYS A 37 2.03 -5.43 18.36
C CYS A 37 2.81 -4.17 17.99
N ARG A 38 3.44 -4.12 16.81
CA ARG A 38 4.27 -2.98 16.35
C ARG A 38 4.00 -2.64 14.89
N LEU A 39 2.76 -2.83 14.44
CA LEU A 39 2.43 -2.79 13.02
C LEU A 39 2.80 -1.45 12.37
N GLY A 40 2.54 -0.33 13.04
CA GLY A 40 2.86 0.98 12.49
C GLY A 40 4.36 1.20 12.29
N GLU A 41 5.19 0.71 13.21
CA GLU A 41 6.66 0.76 13.07
C GLU A 41 7.14 -0.13 11.92
N VAL A 42 6.56 -1.33 11.78
CA VAL A 42 6.87 -2.26 10.69
C VAL A 42 6.52 -1.62 9.35
N CYS A 43 5.32 -1.06 9.21
CA CYS A 43 4.88 -0.43 7.97
C CYS A 43 5.74 0.78 7.62
N LEU A 44 6.08 1.63 8.58
CA LEU A 44 6.99 2.76 8.37
C LEU A 44 8.39 2.27 7.98
N ALA A 45 8.91 1.25 8.66
CA ALA A 45 10.23 0.70 8.37
C ALA A 45 10.31 0.11 6.97
N VAL A 46 9.31 -0.67 6.52
CA VAL A 46 9.27 -1.26 5.18
C VAL A 46 9.11 -0.17 4.12
N THR A 47 8.17 0.76 4.33
CA THR A 47 7.94 1.86 3.40
C THR A 47 9.15 2.78 3.25
N SER A 48 9.90 3.03 4.33
CA SER A 48 11.16 3.80 4.27
C SER A 48 12.23 3.18 3.36
N LYS A 49 12.07 1.91 2.95
CA LYS A 49 12.99 1.24 2.01
C LYS A 49 12.55 1.39 0.56
N VAL A 50 11.37 1.93 0.28
CA VAL A 50 10.89 2.24 -1.07
C VAL A 50 11.47 3.59 -1.51
N THR A 51 12.79 3.61 -1.69
CA THR A 51 13.51 4.84 -2.08
C THR A 51 13.91 4.83 -3.56
N ASN A 52 14.11 3.64 -4.15
CA ASN A 52 14.45 3.48 -5.57
C ASN A 52 14.22 2.01 -6.01
N LEU A 53 13.17 1.69 -6.78
CA LEU A 53 12.92 0.30 -7.22
C LEU A 53 13.94 -0.28 -8.21
N ARG A 54 14.92 0.47 -8.70
CA ARG A 54 16.08 -0.17 -9.36
C ARG A 54 16.95 -0.90 -8.33
N SER A 55 16.78 -0.61 -7.05
CA SER A 55 17.34 -1.37 -5.95
C SER A 55 16.50 -2.61 -5.65
N LYS A 56 17.16 -3.76 -5.64
CA LYS A 56 16.60 -5.03 -5.17
C LYS A 56 15.89 -4.90 -3.81
N VAL A 57 16.43 -4.09 -2.89
CA VAL A 57 15.81 -3.81 -1.59
C VAL A 57 14.45 -3.13 -1.72
N SER A 58 14.30 -2.15 -2.60
CA SER A 58 13.03 -1.42 -2.75
C SER A 58 11.99 -2.28 -3.47
N CYS A 59 12.39 -3.09 -4.45
CA CYS A 59 11.50 -4.10 -5.03
C CYS A 59 11.00 -5.09 -3.97
N SER A 60 11.91 -5.64 -3.15
CA SER A 60 11.54 -6.53 -2.06
C SER A 60 10.64 -5.85 -1.04
N ALA A 61 10.80 -4.54 -0.78
CA ALA A 61 9.95 -3.80 0.14
C ALA A 61 8.52 -3.65 -0.39
N ILE A 62 8.35 -3.33 -1.68
CA ILE A 62 7.00 -3.28 -2.30
C ILE A 62 6.33 -4.65 -2.25
N VAL A 63 7.04 -5.71 -2.63
CA VAL A 63 6.50 -7.08 -2.56
C VAL A 63 6.10 -7.45 -1.13
N THR A 64 6.93 -7.07 -0.15
CA THR A 64 6.63 -7.28 1.28
C THR A 64 5.36 -6.55 1.69
N LEU A 65 5.16 -5.29 1.25
CA LEU A 65 3.92 -4.55 1.55
C LEU A 65 2.69 -5.23 0.95
N GLY A 66 2.76 -5.70 -0.29
CA GLY A 66 1.67 -6.45 -0.93
C GLY A 66 1.31 -7.73 -0.16
N GLU A 67 2.32 -8.51 0.23
CA GLU A 67 2.11 -9.73 1.02
C GLU A 67 1.52 -9.43 2.41
N LEU A 68 1.98 -8.37 3.08
CA LEU A 68 1.41 -7.95 4.36
C LEU A 68 -0.09 -7.61 4.22
N PHE A 69 -0.52 -6.97 3.13
CA PHE A 69 -1.95 -6.73 2.89
C PHE A 69 -2.73 -8.05 2.76
N VAL A 70 -2.19 -9.00 2.00
CA VAL A 70 -2.83 -10.31 1.79
C VAL A 70 -2.89 -11.13 3.07
N THR A 71 -1.83 -11.10 3.88
CA THR A 71 -1.72 -11.94 5.08
C THR A 71 -2.42 -11.34 6.29
N LEU A 72 -2.24 -10.05 6.55
CA LEU A 72 -2.75 -9.39 7.76
C LEU A 72 -4.13 -8.72 7.56
N LYS A 73 -4.53 -8.45 6.31
CA LYS A 73 -5.89 -8.03 5.93
C LYS A 73 -6.43 -6.88 6.80
N LYS A 74 -7.54 -7.10 7.53
CA LYS A 74 -8.20 -6.12 8.39
C LYS A 74 -7.28 -5.52 9.45
N ASP A 75 -6.24 -6.23 9.87
CA ASP A 75 -5.32 -5.71 10.88
C ASP A 75 -4.43 -4.61 10.29
N MET A 76 -4.22 -4.61 8.96
CA MET A 76 -3.53 -3.54 8.21
C MET A 76 -4.37 -2.27 8.03
N ASP A 77 -5.68 -2.30 8.33
CA ASP A 77 -6.56 -1.14 8.19
C ASP A 77 -6.06 0.07 9.01
N SER A 78 -5.37 -0.17 10.12
CA SER A 78 -4.96 0.86 11.08
C SER A 78 -3.94 1.86 10.53
N GLU A 79 -2.95 1.45 9.72
CA GLU A 79 -1.80 2.32 9.38
C GLU A 79 -1.42 2.43 7.88
N VAL A 80 -1.76 1.45 7.02
CA VAL A 80 -0.92 1.20 5.83
C VAL A 80 -1.33 1.93 4.55
N ALA A 81 -2.62 2.17 4.35
CA ALA A 81 -3.12 2.79 3.11
C ALA A 81 -2.54 4.20 2.87
N ARG A 82 -2.47 4.99 3.94
CA ARG A 82 -1.95 6.36 3.90
C ARG A 82 -0.45 6.38 3.61
N VAL A 83 0.31 5.53 4.30
CA VAL A 83 1.78 5.46 4.20
C VAL A 83 2.21 4.98 2.81
N LEU A 84 1.49 4.00 2.23
CA LEU A 84 1.76 3.55 0.86
C LEU A 84 1.42 4.65 -0.16
N LEU A 85 0.23 5.26 -0.08
CA LEU A 85 -0.18 6.32 -1.02
C LEU A 85 0.79 7.50 -0.99
N GLN A 86 1.23 7.96 0.19
CA GLN A 86 2.25 9.01 0.32
C GLN A 86 3.58 8.64 -0.35
N THR A 87 3.95 7.37 -0.32
CA THR A 87 5.22 6.88 -0.88
C THR A 87 5.15 6.78 -2.38
N VAL A 88 4.05 6.26 -2.91
CA VAL A 88 3.79 6.15 -4.35
C VAL A 88 3.69 7.54 -4.98
N SER A 89 2.99 8.49 -4.35
CA SER A 89 2.81 9.85 -4.88
C SER A 89 4.10 10.66 -5.05
N ASN A 90 5.17 10.35 -4.31
CA ASN A 90 6.44 11.09 -4.36
C ASN A 90 7.55 10.32 -5.09
N SER A 91 7.23 9.18 -5.70
CA SER A 91 8.21 8.31 -6.33
C SER A 91 8.20 8.43 -7.86
N PRO A 92 9.30 8.05 -8.55
CA PRO A 92 9.33 8.00 -10.02
C PRO A 92 8.24 7.09 -10.62
N GLU A 93 7.87 7.29 -11.89
CA GLU A 93 6.78 6.56 -12.58
C GLU A 93 6.86 5.03 -12.46
N PHE A 94 8.06 4.45 -12.59
CA PHE A 94 8.23 2.99 -12.45
C PHE A 94 7.87 2.50 -11.04
N VAL A 95 8.03 3.35 -10.03
CA VAL A 95 7.60 3.10 -8.65
C VAL A 95 6.11 3.29 -8.47
N GLN A 96 5.55 4.27 -9.15
CA GLN A 96 4.11 4.47 -9.18
C GLN A 96 3.41 3.21 -9.67
N LYS A 97 3.87 2.58 -10.76
CA LYS A 97 3.29 1.34 -11.32
C LYS A 97 3.28 0.16 -10.33
N ALA A 98 4.40 -0.10 -9.66
CA ALA A 98 4.47 -1.18 -8.67
C ALA A 98 3.67 -0.86 -7.40
N GLY A 99 3.61 0.43 -7.04
CA GLY A 99 2.73 0.96 -6.01
C GLY A 99 1.25 0.73 -6.33
N SER A 100 0.82 1.01 -7.56
CA SER A 100 -0.54 0.79 -8.05
C SER A 100 -0.98 -0.67 -7.88
N GLN A 101 -0.12 -1.63 -8.23
CA GLN A 101 -0.41 -3.04 -8.00
C GLN A 101 -0.59 -3.36 -6.51
N THR A 102 0.24 -2.78 -5.66
CA THR A 102 0.17 -2.97 -4.20
C THR A 102 -1.10 -2.36 -3.61
N LEU A 103 -1.57 -1.24 -4.16
CA LEU A 103 -2.85 -0.62 -3.81
C LEU A 103 -4.04 -1.53 -4.19
N GLY A 104 -3.93 -2.31 -5.26
CA GLY A 104 -4.90 -3.36 -5.58
C GLY A 104 -5.05 -4.38 -4.44
N PHE A 105 -3.93 -4.96 -3.97
CA PHE A 105 -3.94 -5.89 -2.84
C PHE A 105 -4.52 -5.27 -1.56
N MET A 106 -4.25 -3.99 -1.32
CA MET A 106 -4.89 -3.26 -0.22
C MET A 106 -6.41 -3.27 -0.38
N VAL A 107 -6.94 -2.81 -1.51
CA VAL A 107 -8.40 -2.69 -1.76
C VAL A 107 -9.14 -4.03 -1.66
N GLU A 108 -8.46 -5.12 -2.00
CA GLU A 108 -8.99 -6.48 -1.90
C GLU A 108 -9.04 -7.01 -0.46
N ASN A 109 -8.12 -6.58 0.41
CA ASN A 109 -7.90 -7.23 1.72
C ASN A 109 -8.25 -6.37 2.94
N VAL A 110 -8.31 -5.04 2.79
CA VAL A 110 -8.74 -4.12 3.87
C VAL A 110 -10.27 -3.91 3.85
N THR A 111 -10.83 -3.34 4.91
CA THR A 111 -12.29 -3.05 4.91
C THR A 111 -12.67 -2.08 3.78
N PRO A 112 -13.82 -2.27 3.10
CA PRO A 112 -14.26 -1.39 2.02
C PRO A 112 -14.35 0.09 2.43
N ALA A 113 -14.79 0.31 3.67
CA ALA A 113 -14.82 1.61 4.32
C ALA A 113 -13.46 2.33 4.30
N ARG A 114 -12.40 1.62 4.66
CA ARG A 114 -11.04 2.16 4.77
C ARG A 114 -10.40 2.33 3.39
N ALA A 115 -10.60 1.35 2.50
CA ALA A 115 -10.16 1.44 1.11
C ALA A 115 -10.74 2.67 0.41
N MET A 116 -12.05 2.89 0.50
CA MET A 116 -12.71 4.08 -0.07
C MET A 116 -12.10 5.38 0.49
N THR A 117 -11.98 5.47 1.81
CA THR A 117 -11.46 6.67 2.48
C THR A 117 -10.04 6.98 2.01
N ALA A 118 -9.16 5.97 1.97
CA ALA A 118 -7.78 6.17 1.54
C ALA A 118 -7.68 6.58 0.06
N LEU A 119 -8.44 5.92 -0.83
CA LEU A 119 -8.44 6.25 -2.25
C LEU A 119 -9.00 7.67 -2.50
N THR A 120 -10.08 8.05 -1.82
CA THR A 120 -10.65 9.41 -1.93
C THR A 120 -9.73 10.48 -1.36
N ASP A 121 -9.21 10.28 -0.14
CA ASP A 121 -8.47 11.33 0.56
C ASP A 121 -7.06 11.52 0.00
N MET A 122 -6.39 10.42 -0.41
CA MET A 122 -4.98 10.44 -0.82
C MET A 122 -4.77 10.11 -2.29
N GLY A 123 -5.60 9.25 -2.89
CA GLY A 123 -5.48 8.85 -4.29
C GLY A 123 -6.00 9.92 -5.24
N VAL A 124 -7.29 10.27 -5.14
CA VAL A 124 -7.96 11.28 -5.98
C VAL A 124 -7.35 12.67 -5.80
N ASN A 125 -6.85 12.98 -4.61
CA ASN A 125 -6.19 14.25 -4.31
C ASN A 125 -4.68 14.27 -4.64
N SER A 126 -4.15 13.19 -5.21
CA SER A 126 -2.73 13.04 -5.51
C SER A 126 -2.27 13.98 -6.65
N ARG A 127 -1.05 14.52 -6.55
CA ARG A 127 -0.47 15.37 -7.61
C ARG A 127 -0.11 14.60 -8.89
N PRO A 128 0.51 13.40 -8.83
CA PRO A 128 0.75 12.59 -10.02
C PRO A 128 -0.56 12.07 -10.65
N ALA A 129 -0.72 12.29 -11.95
CA ALA A 129 -1.86 11.76 -12.71
C ALA A 129 -1.97 10.22 -12.66
N PRO A 130 -0.88 9.42 -12.77
CA PRO A 130 -1.00 7.96 -12.73
C PRO A 130 -1.55 7.41 -11.40
N VAL A 131 -1.34 8.13 -10.29
CA VAL A 131 -1.91 7.76 -8.99
C VAL A 131 -3.40 8.08 -8.93
N ARG A 132 -3.85 9.17 -9.57
CA ARG A 132 -5.27 9.51 -9.66
C ARG A 132 -6.04 8.55 -10.55
N GLU A 133 -5.48 8.21 -11.71
CA GLU A 133 -6.02 7.17 -12.61
C GLU A 133 -6.18 5.83 -11.88
N CYS A 134 -5.11 5.36 -11.22
CA CYS A 134 -5.17 4.12 -10.45
C CYS A 134 -6.20 4.19 -9.32
N ALA A 135 -6.30 5.32 -8.62
CA ALA A 135 -7.30 5.51 -7.58
C ALA A 135 -8.72 5.50 -8.13
N ALA A 136 -8.96 6.09 -9.30
CA ALA A 136 -10.25 6.07 -9.98
C ALA A 136 -10.67 4.65 -10.36
N GLN A 137 -9.76 3.89 -10.99
CA GLN A 137 -9.99 2.49 -11.37
C GLN A 137 -10.30 1.62 -10.14
N LEU A 138 -9.50 1.75 -9.08
CA LEU A 138 -9.71 1.00 -7.83
C LEU A 138 -10.99 1.40 -7.10
N LEU A 139 -11.38 2.69 -7.14
CA LEU A 139 -12.65 3.16 -6.58
C LEU A 139 -13.84 2.59 -7.35
N LEU A 140 -13.76 2.56 -8.68
CA LEU A 140 -14.79 1.95 -9.52
C LEU A 140 -14.98 0.48 -9.17
N SER A 141 -13.91 -0.32 -9.19
CA SER A 141 -13.97 -1.73 -8.83
C SER A 141 -14.48 -1.97 -7.40
N LEU A 142 -14.15 -1.08 -6.46
CA LEU A 142 -14.61 -1.16 -5.08
C LEU A 142 -16.11 -0.87 -4.96
N VAL A 143 -16.62 0.16 -5.66
CA VAL A 143 -18.04 0.50 -5.67
C VAL A 143 -18.86 -0.60 -6.34
N GLU A 144 -18.38 -1.16 -7.44
CA GLU A 144 -19.01 -2.31 -8.12
C GLU A 144 -19.10 -3.53 -7.18
N ARG A 145 -18.03 -3.81 -6.42
CA ARG A 145 -17.96 -4.92 -5.47
C ARG A 145 -18.87 -4.76 -4.26
N ILE A 146 -18.96 -3.55 -3.69
CA ILE A 146 -19.88 -3.27 -2.57
C ILE A 146 -21.33 -3.30 -3.07
N GLY A 147 -21.56 -2.79 -4.27
CA GLY A 147 -22.88 -2.58 -4.84
C GLY A 147 -23.53 -1.28 -4.34
N VAL A 148 -24.24 -0.60 -5.24
CA VAL A 148 -24.86 0.71 -4.98
C VAL A 148 -25.90 0.68 -3.85
N THR A 149 -26.61 -0.43 -3.67
CA THR A 149 -27.66 -0.59 -2.65
C THR A 149 -27.08 -0.70 -1.23
N GLN A 150 -25.94 -1.38 -1.07
CA GLN A 150 -25.25 -1.48 0.23
C GLN A 150 -24.52 -0.18 0.59
N LEU A 151 -24.16 0.60 -0.43
CA LEU A 151 -23.48 1.87 -0.26
C LEU A 151 -24.47 3.00 0.05
N ALA A 152 -25.68 2.92 -0.50
CA ALA A 152 -26.78 3.85 -0.26
C ALA A 152 -27.08 3.93 1.25
N GLY A 153 -27.06 5.15 1.80
CA GLY A 153 -27.27 5.38 3.23
C GLY A 153 -25.99 5.40 4.07
N THR A 154 -24.81 5.24 3.46
CA THR A 154 -23.53 5.47 4.16
C THR A 154 -23.05 6.91 3.95
N PRO A 155 -22.34 7.54 4.91
CA PRO A 155 -21.72 8.86 4.71
C PRO A 155 -20.71 8.91 3.56
N ARG A 156 -20.26 7.75 3.08
CA ARG A 156 -19.31 7.64 1.96
C ARG A 156 -20.01 7.82 0.62
N ALA A 157 -21.28 7.41 0.50
CA ALA A 157 -22.07 7.61 -0.71
C ALA A 157 -22.23 9.09 -1.06
N GLU A 158 -22.39 9.95 -0.05
CA GLU A 158 -22.51 11.40 -0.22
C GLU A 158 -21.25 12.05 -0.81
N ARG A 159 -20.08 11.45 -0.59
CA ARG A 159 -18.80 11.97 -1.11
C ARG A 159 -18.54 11.56 -2.56
N LEU A 160 -19.17 10.47 -3.04
CA LEU A 160 -18.90 9.94 -4.38
C LEU A 160 -19.23 10.89 -5.52
N PRO A 161 -20.35 11.63 -5.52
CA PRO A 161 -20.62 12.61 -6.57
C PRO A 161 -19.54 13.70 -6.67
N HIS A 162 -19.04 14.18 -5.53
CA HIS A 162 -17.97 15.17 -5.50
C HIS A 162 -16.65 14.59 -6.04
N VAL A 163 -16.31 13.37 -5.62
CA VAL A 163 -15.12 12.64 -6.10
C VAL A 163 -15.21 12.41 -7.61
N ALA A 164 -16.34 11.92 -8.10
CA ALA A 164 -16.58 11.68 -9.52
C ALA A 164 -16.52 12.98 -10.33
N GLY A 165 -17.12 14.06 -9.83
CA GLY A 165 -17.05 15.38 -10.46
C GLY A 165 -15.61 15.91 -10.55
N LYS A 166 -14.81 15.68 -9.52
CA LYS A 166 -13.38 16.05 -9.52
C LYS A 166 -12.56 15.24 -10.52
N LEU A 167 -12.79 13.92 -10.59
CA LEU A 167 -12.12 13.04 -11.55
C LEU A 167 -12.52 13.39 -12.99
N ALA A 168 -13.80 13.67 -13.24
CA ALA A 168 -14.29 14.09 -14.55
C ALA A 168 -13.75 15.47 -15.01
N GLN A 169 -13.31 16.31 -14.07
CA GLN A 169 -12.64 17.58 -14.34
C GLN A 169 -11.12 17.44 -14.49
N ASP A 170 -10.58 16.23 -14.28
CA ASP A 170 -9.16 15.98 -14.48
C ASP A 170 -8.81 16.18 -15.96
N CYS A 171 -7.71 16.89 -16.19
CA CYS A 171 -7.25 17.17 -17.54
C CYS A 171 -6.59 15.93 -18.19
N HIS A 172 -6.37 14.86 -17.41
CA HIS A 172 -5.80 13.61 -17.86
C HIS A 172 -6.88 12.70 -18.46
N LYS A 173 -6.68 12.24 -19.71
CA LYS A 173 -7.71 11.53 -20.49
C LYS A 173 -8.16 10.19 -19.90
N ASP A 174 -7.30 9.54 -19.11
CA ASP A 174 -7.55 8.20 -18.58
C ASP A 174 -8.17 8.21 -17.16
N THR A 175 -8.43 9.39 -16.59
CA THR A 175 -9.03 9.59 -15.25
C THR A 175 -10.51 9.91 -15.35
#